data_AF-A0A2P4XCZ3-F1
#
_entry.id   AF-A0A2P4XCZ3-F1
#
_cell.length_a   1.000
_cell.length_b   1.000
_cell.length_c   1.000
_cell.angle_alpha   90.00
_cell.angle_beta   90.00
_cell.angle_gamma   90.00
#
_symmetry.space_group_name_H-M   'P 1'
#
loop_
_entity.id
_entity.type
_entity.pdbx_description
1 polymer ?
#
loop_
_entity_poly.entity_id
_entity_poly.type
_entity_poly.pdbx_seq_one_letter_code
_entity_poly.pdbx_strand_id
1 'polypeptide(L)'
;MQIARLKSISARHLALASQSLELSMTLIPHIKAALAAHFTDRQKLLLDEFDRVLRDYAEHNEKIFSKFTSIVEDQIMKRFLENVATEVDYDSASLAIPTNPMRGITQSTLKLHAVLHPVLSPPQMKDVMSRVFDMFTQKLPDCFKLVQPRTTAGKKRVVEDIEVFVHGFKEVSELTFDGGALFNHFKNAYNVS
;
A
#
# COMPACT_ATOMS: atom_id res chain seq x y z
N MET A 1 11.85 -6.14 24.29
CA MET A 1 11.47 -7.00 23.15
C MET A 1 12.73 -7.63 22.60
N GLN A 2 12.97 -8.92 22.86
CA GLN A 2 14.14 -9.63 22.36
C GLN A 2 13.96 -9.81 20.84
N ILE A 3 14.56 -8.92 20.06
CA ILE A 3 14.69 -9.12 18.62
C ILE A 3 15.72 -10.25 18.49
N ALA A 4 15.26 -11.45 18.11
CA ALA A 4 16.17 -12.49 17.63
C ALA A 4 17.14 -11.82 16.65
N ARG A 5 18.45 -12.10 16.73
CA ARG A 5 19.53 -11.44 15.96
C ARG A 5 19.46 -11.72 14.44
N LEU A 6 18.26 -11.68 13.87
CA LEU A 6 17.93 -11.83 12.48
C LEU A 6 18.07 -10.47 11.81
N LYS A 7 18.64 -10.46 10.61
CA LYS A 7 18.70 -9.26 9.78
C LYS A 7 17.26 -8.76 9.53
N SER A 8 17.06 -7.44 9.50
CA SER A 8 15.73 -6.87 9.25
C SER A 8 15.19 -7.34 7.89
N ILE A 9 13.93 -7.78 7.87
CA ILE A 9 13.23 -8.13 6.64
C ILE A 9 12.74 -6.84 6.00
N SER A 10 13.28 -6.50 4.83
CA SER A 10 12.91 -5.29 4.09
C SER A 10 11.75 -5.57 3.11
N ALA A 11 11.08 -4.52 2.66
CA ALA A 11 10.07 -4.62 1.59
C ALA A 11 10.65 -5.26 0.31
N ARG A 12 11.93 -5.03 0.00
CA ARG A 12 12.62 -5.67 -1.11
C ARG A 12 12.75 -7.18 -0.93
N HIS A 13 13.04 -7.66 0.28
CA HIS A 13 13.09 -9.09 0.57
C HIS A 13 11.73 -9.75 0.36
N LEU A 14 10.65 -9.10 0.80
CA LEU A 14 9.29 -9.56 0.58
C LEU A 14 8.92 -9.61 -0.92
N ALA A 15 9.31 -8.59 -1.68
CA ALA A 15 9.08 -8.56 -3.13
C ALA A 15 9.79 -9.71 -3.85
N LEU A 16 11.07 -9.95 -3.53
CA LEU A 16 11.83 -11.07 -4.10
C LEU A 16 11.24 -12.43 -3.72
N ALA A 17 10.75 -12.58 -2.49
CA ALA A 17 10.07 -13.79 -2.06
C ALA A 17 8.78 -14.01 -2.87
N SER A 18 7.99 -12.96 -3.10
CA SER A 18 6.80 -13.00 -3.96
C SER A 18 7.13 -13.44 -5.39
N GLN A 19 8.15 -12.85 -6.02
CA GLN A 19 8.59 -13.27 -7.36
C GLN A 19 9.06 -14.73 -7.40
N SER A 20 9.71 -15.21 -6.34
CA SER A 20 10.15 -16.60 -6.24
C SER A 20 8.97 -17.58 -6.11
N LEU A 21 7.94 -17.19 -5.37
CA LEU A 21 6.69 -17.96 -5.27
C LEU A 21 5.97 -18.00 -6.61
N GLU A 22 5.88 -16.87 -7.32
CA GLU A 22 5.23 -16.79 -8.62
C GLU A 22 5.92 -17.65 -9.69
N LEU A 23 7.26 -17.66 -9.72
CA LEU A 23 8.03 -18.58 -10.57
C LEU A 23 7.68 -20.03 -10.23
N SER A 24 7.67 -20.38 -8.93
CA SER A 24 7.36 -21.74 -8.48
C SER A 24 5.94 -22.15 -8.86
N MET A 25 4.95 -21.27 -8.64
CA MET A 25 3.55 -21.47 -9.02
C MET A 25 3.38 -21.63 -10.53
N THR A 26 4.18 -20.93 -11.34
CA THR A 26 4.16 -21.05 -12.81
C THR A 26 4.72 -22.40 -13.26
N LEU A 27 5.77 -22.91 -12.61
CA LEU A 27 6.41 -24.18 -12.98
C LEU A 27 5.63 -25.41 -12.52
N ILE A 28 4.96 -25.35 -11.35
CA ILE A 28 4.25 -26.49 -10.75
C ILE A 28 3.28 -27.18 -11.73
N PRO A 29 2.40 -26.49 -12.46
CA PRO A 29 1.49 -27.11 -13.42
C PRO A 29 2.22 -27.89 -14.53
N HIS A 30 3.34 -27.37 -15.03
CA HIS A 30 4.15 -28.03 -16.05
C HIS A 30 4.83 -29.28 -15.52
N ILE A 31 5.39 -29.21 -14.30
CA ILE A 31 5.97 -30.36 -13.61
C ILE A 31 4.90 -31.44 -13.38
N LYS A 32 3.73 -31.04 -12.87
CA LYS A 32 2.58 -31.94 -12.65
C LYS A 32 2.17 -32.64 -13.95
N ALA A 33 2.04 -31.91 -15.05
CA ALA A 33 1.66 -32.47 -16.35
C ALA A 33 2.70 -33.47 -16.88
N ALA A 34 3.99 -33.17 -16.75
CA ALA A 34 5.06 -34.07 -17.17
C ALA A 34 5.05 -35.37 -16.34
N LEU A 35 4.89 -35.29 -15.01
CA LEU A 35 4.80 -36.45 -14.15
C LEU A 35 3.54 -37.28 -14.43
N ALA A 36 2.40 -36.63 -14.70
CA ALA A 36 1.15 -37.31 -15.03
C ALA A 36 1.26 -38.24 -16.26
N ALA A 37 2.10 -37.89 -17.23
CA ALA A 37 2.35 -38.71 -18.42
C ALA A 37 3.15 -39.99 -18.13
N HIS A 38 3.90 -40.04 -17.03
CA HIS A 38 4.76 -41.16 -16.67
C HIS A 38 4.27 -41.97 -15.45
N PHE A 39 3.31 -41.43 -14.70
CA PHE A 39 2.82 -42.05 -13.47
C PHE A 39 1.74 -43.11 -13.74
N THR A 40 1.79 -44.19 -12.97
CA THR A 40 0.69 -45.16 -12.87
C THR A 40 -0.54 -44.53 -12.21
N ASP A 41 -1.73 -45.12 -12.40
CA ASP A 41 -2.97 -44.55 -11.83
C ASP A 41 -2.94 -44.43 -10.30
N ARG A 42 -2.28 -45.36 -9.61
CA ARG A 42 -2.07 -45.26 -8.15
C ARG A 42 -1.16 -44.09 -7.78
N GLN A 43 -0.13 -43.81 -8.58
CA GLN A 43 0.80 -42.70 -8.33
C GLN A 43 0.19 -41.34 -8.68
N LYS A 44 -0.78 -41.28 -9.60
CA LYS A 44 -1.47 -40.03 -9.95
C LYS A 44 -2.20 -39.40 -8.77
N LEU A 45 -2.59 -40.18 -7.76
CA LEU A 45 -3.14 -39.66 -6.49
C LEU A 45 -2.17 -38.71 -5.76
N LEU A 46 -0.85 -38.84 -5.98
CA LEU A 46 0.15 -37.93 -5.40
C LEU A 46 0.18 -36.56 -6.09
N LEU A 47 -0.42 -36.44 -7.29
CA LEU A 47 -0.43 -35.19 -8.05
C LEU A 47 -1.34 -34.13 -7.42
N ASP A 48 -2.27 -34.54 -6.56
CA ASP A 48 -3.15 -33.63 -5.81
C ASP A 48 -2.37 -32.76 -4.80
N GLU A 49 -1.21 -33.25 -4.33
CA GLU A 49 -0.32 -32.47 -3.46
C GLU A 49 0.27 -31.25 -4.19
N PHE A 50 0.47 -31.32 -5.51
CA PHE A 50 0.92 -30.15 -6.28
C PHE A 50 -0.14 -29.05 -6.31
N ASP A 51 -1.42 -29.41 -6.40
CA ASP A 51 -2.51 -28.43 -6.34
C ASP A 51 -2.62 -27.82 -4.95
N ARG A 52 -2.39 -28.63 -3.91
CA ARG A 52 -2.33 -28.13 -2.54
C ARG A 52 -1.19 -27.13 -2.35
N VAL A 53 0.03 -27.47 -2.77
CA VAL A 53 1.19 -26.56 -2.71
C VAL A 53 0.92 -25.28 -3.50
N LEU A 54 0.27 -25.36 -4.66
CA LEU A 54 -0.09 -24.19 -5.46
C LEU A 54 -1.07 -23.26 -4.72
N ARG A 55 -2.07 -23.81 -4.02
CA ARG A 55 -2.96 -23.02 -3.15
C ARG A 55 -2.20 -22.39 -1.99
N ASP A 56 -1.36 -23.16 -1.29
CA ASP A 56 -0.57 -22.66 -0.16
C ASP A 56 0.36 -21.51 -0.59
N TYR A 57 0.98 -21.61 -1.78
CA TYR A 57 1.84 -20.56 -2.34
C TYR A 57 1.04 -19.32 -2.74
N ALA A 58 -0.15 -19.49 -3.35
CA ALA A 58 -1.04 -18.38 -3.68
C ALA A 58 -1.47 -17.61 -2.42
N GLU A 59 -1.88 -18.34 -1.37
CA GLU A 59 -2.25 -17.75 -0.08
C GLU A 59 -1.07 -17.01 0.57
N HIS A 60 0.14 -17.58 0.49
CA HIS A 60 1.32 -16.91 1.02
C HIS A 60 1.66 -15.63 0.22
N ASN A 61 1.52 -15.67 -1.10
CA ASN A 61 1.72 -14.50 -1.93
C ASN A 61 0.73 -13.39 -1.56
N GLU A 62 -0.55 -13.71 -1.38
CA GLU A 62 -1.56 -12.75 -0.94
C GLU A 62 -1.25 -12.12 0.44
N LYS A 63 -0.72 -12.92 1.38
CA LYS A 63 -0.24 -12.40 2.68
C LYS A 63 0.91 -11.41 2.51
N ILE A 64 1.81 -11.62 1.55
CA ILE A 64 2.90 -10.68 1.23
C ILE A 64 2.33 -9.38 0.66
N PHE A 65 1.38 -9.44 -0.28
CA PHE A 65 0.76 -8.25 -0.87
C PHE A 65 -0.01 -7.43 0.18
N SER A 66 -0.76 -8.11 1.04
CA SER A 66 -1.41 -7.49 2.20
C SER A 66 -0.38 -6.80 3.11
N LYS A 67 0.80 -7.40 3.31
CA LYS A 67 1.85 -6.83 4.15
C LYS A 67 2.41 -5.51 3.60
N PHE A 68 2.50 -5.34 2.28
CA PHE A 68 2.91 -4.04 1.71
C PHE A 68 1.96 -2.93 2.10
N THR A 69 0.64 -3.19 2.02
CA THR A 69 -0.39 -2.22 2.43
C THR A 69 -0.28 -1.92 3.93
N SER A 70 -0.13 -2.95 4.78
CA SER A 70 0.05 -2.75 6.24
C SER A 70 1.33 -1.99 6.60
N ILE A 71 2.41 -2.10 5.81
CA ILE A 71 3.61 -1.26 6.03
C ILE A 71 3.25 0.22 5.85
N VAL A 72 2.46 0.56 4.84
CA VAL A 72 2.01 1.95 4.63
C VAL A 72 1.07 2.39 5.75
N GLU A 73 0.11 1.57 6.16
CA GLU A 73 -0.80 1.92 7.25
C GLU A 73 -0.06 2.08 8.59
N ASP A 74 0.65 1.05 9.03
CA ASP A 74 1.16 0.94 10.40
C ASP A 74 2.45 1.72 10.62
N GLN A 75 3.33 1.76 9.62
CA GLN A 75 4.68 2.33 9.79
C GLN A 75 4.79 3.74 9.19
N ILE A 76 3.96 4.05 8.20
CA ILE A 76 3.98 5.35 7.54
C ILE A 76 2.83 6.22 8.06
N MET A 77 1.57 5.85 7.81
CA MET A 77 0.43 6.71 8.16
C MET A 77 0.32 6.97 9.66
N LYS A 78 0.32 5.93 10.50
CA LYS A 78 0.20 6.12 11.96
C LYS A 78 1.31 7.03 12.48
N ARG A 79 2.56 6.81 12.04
CA ARG A 79 3.70 7.62 12.44
C ARG A 79 3.53 9.12 12.15
N PHE A 80 2.95 9.47 11.00
CA PHE A 80 2.83 10.88 10.59
C PHE A 80 1.50 11.52 10.99
N LEU A 81 0.41 10.76 11.09
CA LEU A 81 -0.93 11.31 11.28
C LEU A 81 -1.51 11.14 12.68
N GLU A 82 -0.90 10.33 13.56
CA GLU A 82 -1.41 10.11 14.92
C GLU A 82 -1.63 11.42 15.69
N ASN A 83 -0.80 12.43 15.45
CA ASN A 83 -0.83 13.72 16.13
C ASN A 83 -1.09 14.92 15.18
N VAL A 84 -1.67 14.68 14.00
CA VAL A 84 -1.86 15.75 13.00
C VAL A 84 -2.65 16.95 13.54
N ALA A 85 -3.63 16.70 14.42
CA ALA A 85 -4.45 17.75 15.02
C ALA A 85 -3.71 18.64 16.03
N THR A 86 -2.62 18.15 16.63
CA THR A 86 -1.80 18.91 17.59
C THR A 86 -0.55 19.51 16.94
N GLU A 87 -0.01 18.86 15.92
CA GLU A 87 1.21 19.29 15.24
C GLU A 87 0.97 20.31 14.11
N VAL A 88 -0.24 20.35 13.54
CA VAL A 88 -0.55 21.20 12.38
C VAL A 88 -1.64 22.21 12.71
N ASP A 89 -1.24 23.47 12.81
CA ASP A 89 -2.17 24.60 12.90
C ASP A 89 -2.54 25.11 11.51
N TYR A 90 -3.68 24.65 11.00
CA TYR A 90 -4.22 25.08 9.70
C TYR A 90 -4.70 26.53 9.69
N ASP A 91 -5.01 27.14 10.84
CA ASP A 91 -5.41 28.55 10.91
C ASP A 91 -4.20 29.49 10.77
N SER A 92 -2.99 29.02 11.07
CA SER A 92 -1.77 29.80 10.96
C SER A 92 -1.51 30.31 9.54
N ALA A 93 -1.33 31.63 9.41
CA ALA A 93 -1.01 32.28 8.13
C ALA A 93 0.35 31.87 7.54
N SER A 94 1.27 31.37 8.38
CA SER A 94 2.60 30.91 7.96
C SER A 94 2.65 29.42 7.65
N LEU A 95 1.52 28.69 7.71
CA LEU A 95 1.51 27.26 7.41
C LEU A 95 1.87 27.03 5.94
N ALA A 96 2.90 26.21 5.71
CA ALA A 96 3.30 25.78 4.38
C ALA A 96 2.58 24.48 3.98
N ILE A 97 2.06 24.45 2.76
CA ILE A 97 1.45 23.28 2.12
C ILE A 97 2.44 22.76 1.05
N PRO A 98 2.70 21.44 0.95
CA PRO A 98 2.11 20.38 1.77
C PRO A 98 2.67 20.38 3.19
N THR A 99 1.84 20.00 4.16
CA THR A 99 2.23 19.91 5.56
C THR A 99 3.28 18.82 5.78
N ASN A 100 4.06 18.91 6.86
CA ASN A 100 5.11 17.92 7.13
C ASN A 100 4.59 16.48 7.23
N PRO A 101 3.44 16.20 7.91
CA PRO A 101 2.83 14.87 7.89
C PRO A 101 2.50 14.37 6.49
N MET A 102 1.77 15.15 5.69
CA MET A 102 1.31 14.75 4.36
C MET A 102 2.49 14.54 3.40
N ARG A 103 3.49 15.43 3.47
CA ARG A 103 4.75 15.28 2.73
C ARG A 103 5.50 14.01 3.14
N GLY A 104 5.58 13.74 4.44
CA GLY A 104 6.24 12.55 5.00
C GLY A 104 5.63 11.25 4.50
N ILE A 105 4.31 11.15 4.49
CA ILE A 105 3.58 9.99 3.96
C ILE A 105 3.81 9.83 2.47
N THR A 106 3.66 10.91 1.70
CA THR A 106 3.86 10.91 0.24
C THR A 106 5.26 10.40 -0.10
N GLN A 107 6.30 11.01 0.48
CA GLN A 107 7.69 10.64 0.21
C GLN A 107 8.02 9.21 0.66
N SER A 108 7.49 8.77 1.80
CA SER A 108 7.77 7.42 2.31
C SER A 108 7.07 6.35 1.46
N THR A 109 5.87 6.64 0.98
CA THR A 109 5.12 5.76 0.08
C THR A 109 5.79 5.69 -1.30
N LEU A 110 6.24 6.82 -1.85
CA LEU A 110 7.02 6.86 -3.10
C LEU A 110 8.36 6.11 -2.96
N LYS A 111 9.03 6.20 -1.80
CA LYS A 111 10.22 5.38 -1.52
C LYS A 111 9.92 3.89 -1.51
N LEU A 112 8.78 3.48 -0.94
CA LEU A 112 8.35 2.09 -0.99
C LEU A 112 8.10 1.65 -2.44
N HIS A 113 7.37 2.45 -3.22
CA HIS A 113 7.17 2.22 -4.65
C HIS A 113 8.50 2.06 -5.40
N ALA A 114 9.45 2.98 -5.21
CA ALA A 114 10.77 2.91 -5.86
C ALA A 114 11.60 1.66 -5.48
N VAL A 115 11.37 1.08 -4.29
CA VAL A 115 11.99 -0.17 -3.87
C VAL A 115 11.32 -1.40 -4.49
N LEU A 116 10.00 -1.35 -4.66
CA LEU A 116 9.21 -2.48 -5.15
C LEU A 116 9.14 -2.53 -6.69
N HIS A 117 9.08 -1.38 -7.36
CA HIS A 117 8.85 -1.25 -8.80
C HIS A 117 9.91 -1.98 -9.66
N PRO A 118 11.21 -1.98 -9.31
CA PRO A 118 12.21 -2.75 -10.05
C PRO A 118 12.10 -4.27 -9.87
N VAL A 119 11.28 -4.76 -8.93
CA VAL A 119 11.18 -6.18 -8.57
C VAL A 119 9.83 -6.77 -8.96
N LEU A 120 8.75 -6.02 -8.77
CA LEU A 120 7.40 -6.47 -9.10
C LEU A 120 7.06 -6.15 -10.56
N SER A 121 6.22 -6.99 -11.18
CA SER A 121 5.69 -6.70 -12.52
C SER A 121 4.71 -5.51 -12.49
N PRO A 122 4.45 -4.83 -13.63
CA PRO A 122 3.51 -3.71 -13.67
C PRO A 122 2.11 -4.03 -13.14
N PRO A 123 1.49 -5.19 -13.42
CA PRO A 123 0.20 -5.56 -12.84
C PRO A 123 0.24 -5.71 -11.31
N GLN A 124 1.31 -6.30 -10.78
CA GLN A 124 1.48 -6.47 -9.33
C GLN A 124 1.71 -5.14 -8.63
N MET A 125 2.51 -4.25 -9.24
CA MET A 125 2.71 -2.90 -8.72
C MET A 125 1.41 -2.12 -8.69
N LYS A 126 0.62 -2.22 -9.77
CA LYS A 126 -0.71 -1.62 -9.85
C LYS A 126 -1.63 -2.12 -8.74
N ASP A 127 -1.64 -3.43 -8.45
CA ASP A 127 -2.44 -4.00 -7.35
C ASP A 127 -2.02 -3.42 -5.99
N VAL A 128 -0.72 -3.42 -5.68
CA VAL A 128 -0.18 -2.85 -4.44
C VAL A 128 -0.59 -1.38 -4.29
N MET A 129 -0.38 -0.57 -5.32
CA MET A 129 -0.70 0.86 -5.26
C MET A 129 -2.20 1.13 -5.19
N SER A 130 -3.03 0.32 -5.86
CA SER A 130 -4.50 0.41 -5.75
C SER A 130 -4.96 0.18 -4.31
N ARG A 131 -4.47 -0.88 -3.66
CA ARG A 131 -4.79 -1.20 -2.26
C ARG A 131 -4.35 -0.08 -1.31
N VAL A 132 -3.17 0.51 -1.56
CA VAL A 132 -2.66 1.65 -0.78
C VAL A 132 -3.53 2.89 -0.96
N PHE A 133 -3.97 3.21 -2.18
CA PHE A 133 -4.82 4.37 -2.45
C PHE A 133 -6.24 4.20 -1.90
N ASP A 134 -6.80 2.99 -1.97
CA ASP A 134 -8.07 2.66 -1.33
C ASP A 134 -7.96 2.80 0.20
N MET A 135 -6.87 2.30 0.78
CA MET A 135 -6.58 2.46 2.21
C MET A 135 -6.45 3.94 2.59
N PHE A 136 -5.75 4.77 1.81
CA PHE A 136 -5.71 6.22 2.05
C PHE A 136 -7.10 6.83 2.03
N THR A 137 -7.91 6.49 1.04
CA THR A 137 -9.28 6.99 0.89
C THR A 137 -10.15 6.66 2.10
N GLN A 138 -9.98 5.46 2.68
CA GLN A 138 -10.74 5.01 3.84
C GLN A 138 -10.22 5.59 5.16
N LYS A 139 -8.90 5.72 5.34
CA LYS A 139 -8.28 6.00 6.64
C LYS A 139 -7.96 7.48 6.89
N LEU A 140 -7.64 8.25 5.84
CA LEU A 140 -7.34 9.69 5.98
C LEU A 140 -8.49 10.48 6.64
N PRO A 141 -9.77 10.28 6.26
CA PRO A 141 -10.90 10.92 6.94
C PRO A 141 -10.89 10.73 8.46
N ASP A 142 -10.58 9.52 8.92
CA ASP A 142 -10.56 9.19 10.34
C ASP A 142 -9.43 9.92 11.08
N CYS A 143 -8.25 10.04 10.46
CA CYS A 143 -7.11 10.76 11.02
C CYS A 143 -7.38 12.26 11.19
N PHE A 144 -8.25 12.84 10.35
CA PHE A 144 -8.55 14.28 10.36
C PHE A 144 -9.78 14.65 11.20
N LYS A 145 -10.46 13.69 11.84
CA LYS A 145 -11.67 13.95 12.67
C LYS A 145 -11.48 15.02 13.75
N LEU A 146 -10.27 15.09 14.33
CA LEU A 146 -9.94 16.05 15.39
C LEU A 146 -9.37 17.37 14.84
N VAL A 147 -9.08 17.45 13.54
CA VAL A 147 -8.58 18.66 12.88
C VAL A 147 -9.77 19.59 12.59
N GLN A 148 -9.92 20.65 13.39
CA GLN A 148 -11.02 21.60 13.27
C GLN A 148 -10.52 23.05 13.13
N PRO A 149 -10.12 23.47 11.92
CA PRO A 149 -9.73 24.85 11.66
C PRO A 149 -10.92 25.78 11.86
N ARG A 150 -10.70 26.90 12.55
CA ARG A 150 -11.72 27.90 12.89
C ARG A 150 -11.95 28.87 11.75
N THR A 151 -10.90 29.20 11.01
CA THR A 151 -10.94 30.18 9.92
C THR A 151 -11.34 29.55 8.60
N THR A 152 -12.02 30.31 7.75
CA THR A 152 -12.31 29.89 6.37
C THR A 152 -11.04 29.62 5.57
N ALA A 153 -9.96 30.38 5.84
CA ALA A 153 -8.66 30.15 5.23
C ALA A 153 -8.07 28.79 5.65
N GLY A 154 -8.11 28.45 6.94
CA GLY A 154 -7.61 27.17 7.44
C GLY A 154 -8.39 25.97 6.89
N LYS A 155 -9.71 26.09 6.77
CA LYS A 155 -10.54 25.07 6.12
C LYS A 155 -10.14 24.83 4.66
N LYS A 156 -9.88 25.90 3.91
CA LYS A 156 -9.36 25.81 2.53
C LYS A 156 -7.98 25.15 2.48
N ARG A 157 -7.09 25.49 3.42
CA ARG A 157 -5.74 24.90 3.52
C ARG A 157 -5.77 23.38 3.75
N VAL A 158 -6.72 22.88 4.54
CA VAL A 158 -6.86 21.41 4.71
C VAL A 158 -7.19 20.76 3.36
N VAL A 159 -8.17 21.30 2.62
CA VAL A 159 -8.54 20.76 1.31
C VAL A 159 -7.37 20.84 0.33
N GLU A 160 -6.66 21.96 0.30
CA GLU A 160 -5.47 22.15 -0.54
C GLU A 160 -4.34 21.15 -0.18
N ASP A 161 -4.12 20.85 1.10
CA ASP A 161 -3.13 19.86 1.53
C ASP A 161 -3.47 18.43 1.08
N ILE A 162 -4.76 18.07 1.12
CA ILE A 162 -5.26 16.80 0.55
C ILE A 162 -5.12 16.79 -0.98
N GLU A 163 -5.39 17.90 -1.66
CA GLU A 163 -5.20 18.03 -3.11
C GLU A 163 -3.73 17.83 -3.49
N VAL A 164 -2.80 18.51 -2.82
CA VAL A 164 -1.36 18.34 -3.04
C VAL A 164 -0.90 16.92 -2.73
N PHE A 165 -1.43 16.29 -1.68
CA PHE A 165 -1.14 14.90 -1.35
C PHE A 165 -1.52 13.94 -2.48
N VAL A 166 -2.77 14.02 -3.00
CA VAL A 166 -3.21 13.19 -4.13
C VAL A 166 -2.35 13.46 -5.37
N HIS A 167 -2.04 14.73 -5.65
CA HIS A 167 -1.19 15.11 -6.77
C HIS A 167 0.23 14.56 -6.67
N GLY A 168 0.75 14.37 -5.45
CA GLY A 168 2.05 13.78 -5.19
C GLY A 168 2.22 12.35 -5.71
N PHE A 169 1.12 11.65 -6.02
CA PHE A 169 1.15 10.30 -6.58
C PHE A 169 0.93 10.23 -8.09
N LYS A 170 0.80 11.37 -8.78
CA LYS A 170 0.63 11.39 -10.25
C LYS A 170 1.82 10.78 -11.01
N GLU A 171 3.01 10.78 -10.40
CA GLU A 171 4.23 10.21 -10.99
C GLU A 171 4.29 8.67 -10.89
N VAL A 172 3.35 8.03 -10.19
CA VAL A 172 3.25 6.56 -10.16
C VAL A 172 2.75 6.08 -11.52
N SER A 173 3.66 5.62 -12.38
CA SER A 173 3.43 5.31 -13.80
C SER A 173 2.36 4.25 -14.06
N GLU A 174 2.09 3.38 -13.09
CA GLU A 174 1.17 2.25 -13.25
C GLU A 174 -0.29 2.60 -12.94
N LEU A 175 -0.54 3.72 -12.25
CA LEU A 175 -1.87 4.06 -11.74
C LEU A 175 -1.99 5.54 -11.35
N THR A 176 -3.09 6.18 -11.77
CA THR A 176 -3.45 7.51 -11.26
C THR A 176 -4.32 7.39 -10.02
N PHE A 177 -3.94 8.09 -8.94
CA PHE A 177 -4.80 8.22 -7.77
C PHE A 177 -5.93 9.21 -8.07
N ASP A 178 -7.16 8.71 -8.27
CA ASP A 178 -8.34 9.51 -8.65
C ASP A 178 -8.70 10.56 -7.59
N GLY A 179 -8.48 10.28 -6.29
CA GLY A 179 -8.63 11.23 -5.18
C GLY A 179 -10.02 11.86 -4.99
N GLY A 180 -10.96 11.68 -5.93
CA GLY A 180 -12.26 12.35 -5.95
C GLY A 180 -13.11 12.06 -4.72
N ALA A 181 -13.10 10.82 -4.24
CA ALA A 181 -13.79 10.45 -3.00
C ALA A 181 -13.24 11.20 -1.77
N LEU A 182 -11.92 11.35 -1.67
CA LEU A 182 -11.28 12.15 -0.62
C LEU A 182 -11.65 13.62 -0.77
N PHE A 183 -11.54 14.20 -1.96
CA PHE A 183 -11.87 15.61 -2.19
C PHE A 183 -13.32 15.92 -1.81
N ASN A 184 -14.26 15.09 -2.23
CA ASN A 184 -15.67 15.23 -1.87
C ASN A 184 -15.88 15.13 -0.36
N HIS A 185 -15.21 14.18 0.31
CA HIS A 185 -15.28 14.05 1.76
C HIS A 185 -14.79 15.31 2.46
N PHE A 186 -13.59 15.79 2.14
CA PHE A 186 -12.97 16.93 2.81
C PHE A 186 -13.66 18.25 2.48
N LYS A 187 -14.11 18.46 1.23
CA LYS A 187 -14.93 19.64 0.87
C LYS A 187 -16.23 19.69 1.67
N ASN A 188 -16.92 18.57 1.81
CA ASN A 188 -18.15 18.47 2.60
C ASN A 188 -17.88 18.63 4.11
N ALA A 189 -16.86 17.98 4.64
CA ALA A 189 -16.51 18.04 6.07
C ALA A 189 -16.18 19.46 6.53
N TYR A 190 -15.53 20.25 5.67
CA TYR A 190 -15.10 21.61 5.99
C TYR A 190 -15.99 22.71 5.36
N ASN A 191 -17.10 22.36 4.68
CA ASN A 191 -17.98 23.30 3.97
C ASN A 191 -17.21 24.23 3.02
N VAL A 192 -16.27 23.67 2.26
CA VAL A 192 -15.50 24.38 1.24
C VAL A 192 -16.12 24.08 -0.12
N SER A 193 -16.72 25.11 -0.74
CA SER A 193 -17.25 25.07 -2.10
C SER A 193 -16.14 25.07 -3.15
#